data_AF-A0A849PPF0-F1
#
_entry.id   AF-A0A849PPF0-F1
#
_cell.length_a   1.000
_cell.length_b   1.000
_cell.length_c   1.000
_cell.angle_alpha   90.00
_cell.angle_beta   90.00
_cell.angle_gamma   90.00
#
_symmetry.space_group_name_H-M   'P 1'
#
loop_
_entity.id
_entity.type
_entity.pdbx_description
1 polymer ?
#
loop_
_entity_poly.entity_id
_entity_poly.type
_entity_poly.pdbx_seq_one_letter_code
_entity_poly.pdbx_strand_id
1 'polypeptide(L)' 'MGYRCVNCKQPVEIDYEYRGVRCPYCGHRILVKERPVQIKRVPAE' A
#
# COMPACT_ATOMS: atom_id res chain seq x y z
N MET A 1 -3.93 3.95 -6.68
CA MET A 1 -3.49 2.64 -6.14
C MET A 1 -2.95 2.91 -4.75
N GLY A 2 -3.75 2.61 -3.74
CA GLY A 2 -3.35 2.83 -2.35
C GLY A 2 -2.25 1.86 -1.93
N TYR A 3 -1.34 2.36 -1.10
CA TYR A 3 -0.46 1.54 -0.31
C TYR A 3 -0.98 1.50 1.11
N ARG A 4 -0.67 0.44 1.84
CA ARG A 4 -1.01 0.30 3.24
C ARG A 4 0.27 0.21 4.05
N CYS A 5 0.35 0.98 5.12
CA CYS A 5 1.49 0.87 6.02
C CYS A 5 1.43 -0.44 6.82
N VAL A 6 2.53 -1.16 6.95
CA VAL A 6 2.60 -2.40 7.76
C VAL A 6 2.35 -2.12 9.24
N ASN A 7 2.81 -0.97 9.74
CA ASN A 7 2.74 -0.63 11.16
C ASN A 7 1.37 -0.03 11.56
N CYS A 8 1.02 1.15 11.03
CA CYS A 8 -0.24 1.81 11.41
C CYS A 8 -1.47 1.29 10.66
N LYS A 9 -1.28 0.42 9.66
CA LYS A 9 -2.35 -0.18 8.85
C LYS A 9 -3.28 0.81 8.14
N GLN A 10 -2.92 2.09 8.10
CA GLN A 10 -3.68 3.11 7.36
C GLN A 10 -3.39 3.02 5.86
N PRO A 11 -4.39 3.33 5.02
CA PRO A 11 -4.16 3.59 3.61
C PRO A 11 -3.34 4.87 3.47
N VAL A 12 -2.35 4.82 2.60
CA VAL A 12 -1.39 5.86 2.29
C VAL A 12 -1.31 5.97 0.78
N GLU A 13 -1.59 7.17 0.27
CA GLU A 13 -1.19 7.53 -1.08
C GLU A 13 0.24 8.08 -1.03
N ILE A 14 1.12 7.46 -1.82
CA ILE A 14 2.51 7.89 -1.92
C ILE A 14 2.58 8.92 -3.03
N ASP A 15 3.01 10.12 -2.68
CA ASP A 15 3.36 11.16 -3.63
C ASP A 15 4.82 10.98 -4.07
N TYR A 16 5.03 10.61 -5.33
CA TYR A 16 6.34 10.25 -5.87
C TYR A 16 7.28 11.46 -6.06
N GLU A 17 6.76 12.69 -6.06
CA GLU A 17 7.56 13.89 -6.31
C GLU A 17 8.28 14.41 -5.05
N TYR A 18 7.65 14.33 -3.87
CA TYR A 18 8.16 15.09 -2.71
C TYR A 18 8.49 14.31 -1.43
N ARG A 19 7.89 13.13 -1.19
CA ARG A 19 7.99 12.47 0.15
C ARG A 19 8.67 11.12 0.18
N GLY A 20 9.00 10.54 -0.98
CA GLY A 20 9.59 9.20 -1.07
C GLY A 20 8.69 8.12 -0.44
N VAL A 21 9.24 6.93 -0.20
CA VAL A 21 8.48 5.79 0.37
C VAL A 21 8.43 5.89 1.89
N ARG A 22 7.61 6.80 2.43
CA ARG A 22 7.43 6.98 3.87
C ARG A 22 5.95 7.19 4.23
N CYS A 23 5.48 6.47 5.25
CA CYS A 23 4.15 6.68 5.79
C CYS A 23 4.06 8.06 6.48
N PRO A 24 3.10 8.93 6.11
CA PRO A 24 2.95 10.25 6.72
C PRO A 24 2.44 10.21 8.16
N TYR A 25 1.82 9.10 8.58
CA TYR A 25 1.21 8.96 9.90
C TYR A 25 2.18 8.45 10.98
N CYS A 26 2.98 7.43 10.66
CA CYS A 26 3.89 6.81 11.62
C CYS A 26 5.38 6.88 11.24
N GLY A 27 5.71 7.48 10.08
CA GLY A 27 7.09 7.62 9.62
C GLY A 27 7.76 6.31 9.16
N HIS A 28 7.06 5.18 9.21
CA HIS A 28 7.55 3.87 8.79
C HIS A 28 7.73 3.80 7.27
N ARG A 29 8.73 3.06 6.80
CA ARG A 29 9.15 3.06 5.37
C ARG A 29 8.70 1.83 4.59
N ILE A 30 8.08 0.86 5.28
CA ILE A 30 7.57 -0.37 4.64
C ILE A 30 6.08 -0.18 4.34
N LEU A 31 5.76 -0.15 3.06
CA LEU A 31 4.42 0.03 2.51
C LEU A 31 4.07 -1.17 1.61
N VAL A 32 2.84 -1.66 1.72
CA VAL A 32 2.36 -2.83 0.97
C VAL A 32 1.26 -2.38 0.02
N LYS A 33 1.32 -2.79 -1.24
CA LYS A 33 0.29 -2.46 -2.22
C LYS A 33 -1.03 -3.16 -1.86
N GLU A 34 -2.13 -2.42 -1.87
CA GLU A 34 -3.43 -3.02 -1.57
C GLU A 34 -3.86 -4.02 -2.65
N ARG A 35 -4.61 -5.04 -2.20
CA ARG A 35 -5.18 -6.05 -3.11
C ARG A 35 -6.12 -5.35 -4.10
N PRO A 36 -6.00 -5.62 -5.40
CA PRO A 36 -6.94 -5.06 -6.38
C PRO A 36 -8.36 -5.55 -6.09
N VAL A 37 -9.34 -4.68 -6.32
CA VAL A 37 -10.78 -5.01 -6.21
C VAL A 37 -11.20 -5.99 -7.30
N GLN A 38 -10.41 -6.10 -8.37
CA GLN A 38 -10.70 -6.99 -9.49
C GLN A 38 -10.62 -8.47 -9.08
N ILE A 39 -11.69 -9.22 -9.39
CA ILE A 39 -11.77 -10.65 -9.12
C ILE A 39 -10.81 -11.39 -10.04
N LYS A 40 -9.80 -12.03 -9.45
CA LYS A 40 -8.87 -12.92 -10.17
C LYS A 40 -9.47 -14.33 -10.24
N ARG A 41 -9.67 -14.86 -11.45
CA ARG A 41 -10.03 -16.27 -11.67
C ARG A 41 -8.77 -17.12 -11.59
N VAL A 42 -8.79 -18.15 -10.76
CA VAL A 42 -7.66 -19.08 -10.58
C VAL A 42 -8.23 -20.49 -10.72
N PRO A 43 -7.73 -21.33 -11.65
CA PRO A 43 -8.17 -22.72 -11.75
C PRO A 43 -7.80 -23.47 -10.47
N ALA A 44 -8.68 -24.37 -10.03
CA ALA A 44 -8.34 -25.34 -9.00
C ALA A 44 -7.54 -26.47 -9.65
N GLU A 45 -6.48 -26.91 -8.97
CA GLU A 45 -5.70 -28.09 -9.35
C GLU A 45 -6.46 -29.37 -8.98
#